data_AF-A0A6B3E2V8-F1
#
_entry.id   AF-A0A6B3E2V8-F1
#
_cell.length_a   1.000
_cell.length_b   1.000
_cell.length_c   1.000
_cell.angle_alpha   90.00
_cell.angle_beta   90.00
_cell.angle_gamma   90.00
#
_symmetry.space_group_name_H-M   'P 1'
#
loop_
_entity.id
_entity.type
_entity.pdbx_description
1 polymer ?
#
loop_
_entity_poly.entity_id
_entity_poly.type
_entity_poly.pdbx_seq_one_letter_code
_entity_poly.pdbx_strand_id
1 'polypeptide(L)'
;GAAADALAVAGPAAAADALRLLRKQDAGRAALLLADAPDDPGTPAAGADGAPCGHPCAADLVSGPAHLMPAVRRLLRGIVVVTTLEDAEELVRTHPRLTAVTAEGDLLGAHFAHGGSAGAPSLLEVQASVDEAAAELDRLAVRCEELAEAQRLAGQRRTECAALVEELGERRRAADREKSAVAQQLGRLAGQARGAAG
;
A
#
# COMPACT_ATOMS: atom_id res chain seq x y z
N GLY A 1 -0.30 7.25 -20.97
CA GLY A 1 -0.28 7.28 -22.45
C GLY A 1 -0.61 5.91 -23.01
N ALA A 2 -0.98 5.78 -24.28
CA ALA A 2 -1.56 4.53 -24.84
C ALA A 2 -0.68 3.26 -24.70
N ALA A 3 0.63 3.41 -24.54
CA ALA A 3 1.53 2.29 -24.32
C ALA A 3 1.50 1.75 -22.87
N ALA A 4 1.00 2.52 -21.91
CA ALA A 4 0.77 2.07 -20.54
C ALA A 4 -0.41 1.09 -20.47
N ASP A 5 -1.40 1.26 -21.35
CA ASP A 5 -2.58 0.39 -21.45
C ASP A 5 -2.34 -0.80 -22.41
N ALA A 6 -1.10 -1.02 -22.85
CA ALA A 6 -0.77 -2.04 -23.83
C ALA A 6 -0.72 -3.44 -23.21
N LEU A 7 -1.27 -4.43 -23.93
CA LEU A 7 -1.17 -5.83 -23.53
C LEU A 7 0.14 -6.44 -24.00
N ALA A 8 0.88 -7.07 -23.09
CA ALA A 8 2.11 -7.78 -23.44
C ALA A 8 1.79 -9.04 -24.26
N VAL A 9 2.47 -9.18 -25.40
CA VAL A 9 2.38 -10.34 -26.29
C VAL A 9 3.77 -10.84 -26.62
N ALA A 10 3.90 -12.15 -26.85
CA ALA A 10 5.21 -12.77 -27.08
C ALA A 10 5.96 -12.10 -28.24
N GLY A 11 5.32 -11.84 -29.39
CA GLY A 11 6.00 -11.20 -30.50
C GLY A 11 5.08 -10.82 -31.66
N PRO A 12 5.66 -10.48 -32.83
CA PRO A 12 4.91 -9.92 -33.96
C PRO A 12 3.81 -10.86 -34.50
N ALA A 13 4.05 -12.17 -34.50
CA ALA A 13 3.06 -13.15 -34.93
C ALA A 13 1.83 -13.16 -34.01
N ALA A 14 2.05 -13.24 -32.70
CA ALA A 14 0.99 -13.18 -31.70
C ALA A 14 0.22 -11.84 -31.74
N ALA A 15 0.94 -10.73 -31.95
CA ALA A 15 0.32 -9.42 -32.14
C ALA A 15 -0.58 -9.38 -33.38
N ALA A 16 -0.10 -9.89 -34.52
CA ALA A 16 -0.88 -9.95 -35.75
C ALA A 16 -2.14 -10.82 -35.60
N ASP A 17 -2.04 -11.96 -34.92
CA ASP A 17 -3.18 -12.82 -34.66
C ASP A 17 -4.21 -12.17 -33.73
N ALA A 18 -3.76 -11.48 -32.68
CA ALA A 18 -4.63 -10.71 -31.80
C ALA A 18 -5.38 -9.59 -32.57
N LEU A 19 -4.68 -8.84 -33.43
CA LEU A 19 -5.29 -7.79 -34.24
C LEU A 19 -6.30 -8.35 -35.27
N ARG A 20 -6.00 -9.50 -35.89
CA ARG A 20 -6.95 -10.20 -36.78
C ARG A 20 -8.19 -10.63 -36.01
N LEU A 21 -8.04 -11.12 -34.79
CA LEU A 21 -9.15 -11.54 -33.94
C LEU A 21 -10.06 -10.35 -33.58
N LEU A 22 -9.47 -9.23 -33.14
CA LEU A 22 -10.22 -8.00 -32.84
C LEU A 22 -11.03 -7.53 -34.06
N ARG A 23 -10.41 -7.56 -35.25
CA ARG A 23 -11.08 -7.21 -36.51
C ARG A 23 -12.22 -8.17 -36.86
N LYS A 24 -12.00 -9.48 -36.68
CA LYS A 24 -13.00 -10.52 -37.00
C LYS A 24 -14.22 -10.45 -36.08
N GLN A 25 -14.03 -10.03 -34.83
CA GLN A 25 -15.07 -9.98 -33.80
C GLN A 25 -15.63 -8.57 -33.57
N ASP A 26 -15.18 -7.56 -34.32
CA ASP A 26 -15.50 -6.14 -34.10
C ASP A 26 -15.28 -5.69 -32.64
N ALA A 27 -14.23 -6.22 -32.02
CA ALA A 27 -13.95 -6.05 -30.58
C ALA A 27 -13.10 -4.79 -30.28
N GLY A 28 -13.11 -3.79 -31.17
CA GLY A 28 -12.43 -2.52 -30.96
C GLY A 28 -10.93 -2.52 -31.28
N ARG A 29 -10.16 -1.71 -30.52
CA ARG A 29 -8.72 -1.47 -30.71
C ARG A 29 -7.96 -1.73 -29.42
N ALA A 30 -6.74 -2.23 -29.55
CA ALA A 30 -5.82 -2.43 -28.42
C ALA A 30 -4.42 -1.95 -28.79
N ALA A 31 -3.67 -1.50 -27.80
CA ALA A 31 -2.22 -1.36 -27.89
C ALA A 31 -1.58 -2.68 -27.44
N LEU A 32 -0.52 -3.12 -28.13
CA LEU A 32 0.17 -4.38 -27.83
C LEU A 32 1.66 -4.09 -27.65
N LEU A 33 2.27 -4.62 -26.59
CA LEU A 33 3.70 -4.52 -26.31
C LEU A 33 4.36 -5.86 -26.62
N LEU A 34 5.34 -5.85 -27.53
CA LEU A 34 5.96 -7.07 -28.03
C LEU A 34 7.20 -7.41 -27.20
N ALA A 35 7.18 -8.53 -26.48
CA ALA A 35 8.25 -8.94 -25.57
C ALA A 35 9.52 -9.43 -26.30
N ASP A 36 9.36 -10.21 -27.39
CA ASP A 36 10.46 -10.89 -28.09
C ASP A 36 10.93 -10.14 -29.35
N ALA A 37 10.71 -8.83 -29.43
CA ALA A 37 11.25 -8.06 -30.55
C ALA A 37 12.80 -8.05 -30.46
N PRO A 38 13.53 -8.41 -31.53
CA PRO A 38 15.00 -8.44 -31.49
C PRO A 38 15.54 -7.04 -31.16
N ASP A 39 16.49 -7.00 -30.22
CA ASP A 39 17.25 -5.79 -29.94
C ASP A 39 17.95 -5.35 -31.23
N ASP A 40 17.74 -4.10 -31.63
CA ASP A 40 18.39 -3.54 -32.80
C ASP A 40 19.77 -3.01 -32.36
N PRO A 41 20.89 -3.65 -32.75
CA PRO A 41 22.22 -3.25 -32.31
C PRO A 41 22.68 -1.94 -32.97
N GLY A 42 21.94 -1.40 -33.94
CA GLY A 42 22.39 -0.31 -34.80
C GLY A 42 22.14 1.11 -34.30
N THR A 43 21.45 1.30 -33.16
CA THR A 43 21.16 2.65 -32.69
C THR A 43 21.62 2.80 -31.24
N PRO A 44 22.63 3.63 -30.95
CA PRO A 44 23.18 3.74 -29.60
C PRO A 44 22.04 3.99 -28.62
N ALA A 45 21.97 3.15 -27.59
CA ALA A 45 21.19 3.46 -26.41
C ALA A 45 21.70 4.83 -25.94
N ALA A 46 20.81 5.80 -25.79
CA ALA A 46 21.14 7.10 -25.19
C ALA A 46 21.43 6.95 -23.66
N GLY A 47 22.08 5.86 -23.26
CA GLY A 47 22.42 5.48 -21.89
C GLY A 47 23.72 4.67 -21.81
N ALA A 48 24.56 4.63 -22.86
CA ALA A 48 25.93 4.15 -22.74
C ALA A 48 26.91 5.26 -22.29
N ASP A 49 26.52 6.52 -22.49
CA ASP A 49 27.15 7.70 -21.89
C ASP A 49 26.12 8.31 -20.93
N GLY A 50 26.54 8.67 -19.71
CA GLY A 50 25.67 8.98 -18.59
C GLY A 50 24.51 9.95 -18.86
N ALA A 51 23.53 9.92 -17.94
CA ALA A 51 22.36 10.80 -17.87
C ALA A 51 22.53 12.07 -18.72
N PRO A 52 21.81 12.21 -19.86
CA PRO A 52 21.93 13.38 -20.70
C PRO A 52 21.78 14.62 -19.83
N CYS A 53 22.83 15.44 -19.77
CA CYS A 53 22.90 16.69 -19.01
C CYS A 53 22.41 16.62 -17.55
N GLY A 54 22.64 15.50 -16.84
CA GLY A 54 22.39 15.40 -15.40
C GLY A 54 20.94 15.08 -15.00
N HIS A 55 20.07 14.81 -15.96
CA HIS A 55 18.68 14.40 -15.71
C HIS A 55 18.50 12.89 -15.92
N PRO A 56 17.72 12.19 -15.06
CA PRO A 56 17.54 10.76 -15.18
C PRO A 56 16.76 10.38 -16.44
N CYS A 57 17.18 9.32 -17.12
CA CYS A 57 16.40 8.72 -18.19
C CYS A 57 15.18 7.99 -17.61
N ALA A 58 14.03 8.12 -18.26
CA ALA A 58 12.80 7.45 -17.79
C ALA A 58 12.96 5.92 -17.72
N ALA A 59 13.76 5.35 -18.63
CA ALA A 59 14.07 3.92 -18.65
C ALA A 59 14.76 3.40 -17.38
N ASP A 60 15.51 4.26 -16.67
CA ASP A 60 16.25 3.88 -15.46
C ASP A 60 15.38 3.93 -14.20
N LEU A 61 14.23 4.61 -14.27
CA LEU A 61 13.28 4.74 -13.17
C LEU A 61 12.24 3.61 -13.15
N VAL A 62 12.23 2.74 -14.16
CA VAL A 62 11.23 1.68 -14.33
C VAL A 62 11.88 0.31 -14.08
N SER A 63 11.19 -0.51 -13.28
CA SER A 63 11.59 -1.89 -12.97
C SER A 63 10.42 -2.85 -13.27
N GLY A 64 10.74 -4.08 -13.69
CA GLY A 64 9.73 -5.06 -14.07
C GLY A 64 10.29 -6.41 -14.51
N PRO A 65 9.44 -7.34 -14.97
CA PRO A 65 9.85 -8.66 -15.42
C PRO A 65 10.89 -8.60 -16.53
N ALA A 66 11.96 -9.39 -16.42
CA ALA A 66 13.13 -9.31 -17.30
C ALA A 66 12.82 -9.46 -18.79
N HIS A 67 11.81 -10.26 -19.15
CA HIS A 67 11.39 -10.48 -20.53
C HIS A 67 10.64 -9.29 -21.16
N LEU A 68 10.14 -8.35 -20.36
CA LEU A 68 9.43 -7.15 -20.85
C LEU A 68 10.34 -5.92 -20.89
N MET A 69 11.39 -5.90 -20.07
CA MET A 69 12.27 -4.75 -19.92
C MET A 69 12.93 -4.26 -21.22
N PRO A 70 13.37 -5.11 -22.16
CA PRO A 70 13.89 -4.64 -23.44
C PRO A 70 12.87 -3.79 -24.23
N ALA A 71 11.63 -4.26 -24.31
CA ALA A 71 10.54 -3.55 -24.98
C ALA A 71 10.22 -2.21 -24.29
N VAL A 72 10.17 -2.21 -22.96
CA VAL A 72 9.93 -1.01 -22.14
C VAL A 72 11.06 0.02 -22.32
N ARG A 73 12.32 -0.41 -22.26
CA ARG A 73 13.49 0.46 -22.46
C ARG A 73 13.52 1.05 -23.86
N ARG A 74 13.10 0.29 -24.87
CA ARG A 74 12.98 0.77 -26.25
C ARG A 74 11.87 1.82 -26.38
N LEU A 75 10.74 1.61 -25.73
CA LEU A 75 9.62 2.55 -25.71
C LEU A 75 10.01 3.87 -25.01
N LEU A 76 10.76 3.79 -23.91
CA LEU A 76 11.22 4.94 -23.12
C LEU A 76 12.51 5.58 -23.65
N ARG A 77 12.98 5.15 -24.82
CA ARG A 77 14.27 5.60 -25.36
C ARG A 77 14.21 7.06 -25.76
N GLY A 78 15.17 7.85 -25.26
CA GLY A 78 15.24 9.28 -25.52
C GLY A 78 14.26 10.11 -24.68
N ILE A 79 13.57 9.49 -23.72
CA ILE A 79 12.72 10.18 -22.75
C ILE A 79 13.55 10.47 -21.49
N VAL A 80 13.63 11.73 -21.12
CA VAL A 80 14.39 12.23 -19.97
C VAL A 80 13.42 12.91 -19.01
N VAL A 81 13.51 12.56 -17.72
CA VAL A 81 12.66 13.14 -16.69
C VAL A 81 13.31 14.40 -16.15
N VAL A 82 12.58 15.50 -16.22
CA VAL A 82 13.02 16.82 -15.77
C VAL A 82 12.11 17.34 -14.66
N THR A 83 12.63 18.29 -13.89
CA THR A 83 11.93 18.86 -12.73
C THR A 83 10.96 19.96 -13.12
N THR A 84 11.31 20.79 -14.12
CA THR A 84 10.50 21.95 -14.52
C THR A 84 10.33 22.02 -16.03
N LEU A 85 9.37 22.83 -16.50
CA LEU A 85 9.17 23.06 -17.93
C LEU A 85 10.30 23.91 -18.51
N GLU A 86 10.91 24.77 -17.70
CA GLU A 86 12.12 25.53 -18.05
C GLU A 86 13.30 24.59 -18.35
N ASP A 87 13.51 23.58 -17.49
CA ASP A 87 14.52 22.54 -17.71
C ASP A 87 14.20 21.73 -18.98
N ALA A 88 12.92 21.46 -19.23
CA ALA A 88 12.46 20.78 -20.45
C ALA A 88 12.83 21.57 -21.72
N GLU A 89 12.59 22.89 -21.71
CA GLU A 89 12.92 23.78 -22.84
C GLU A 89 14.42 23.83 -23.10
N GLU A 90 15.24 23.94 -22.05
CA GLU A 90 16.70 23.94 -22.17
C GLU A 90 17.24 22.61 -22.70
N LEU A 91 16.72 21.49 -22.19
CA LEU A 91 17.07 20.14 -22.64
C LEU A 91 16.81 19.99 -24.13
N VAL A 92 15.59 20.28 -24.59
CA VAL A 92 15.16 20.06 -25.97
C VAL A 92 15.88 20.99 -26.94
N ARG A 93 16.15 22.23 -26.52
CA ARG A 93 16.94 23.20 -27.30
C ARG A 93 18.37 22.72 -27.53
N THR A 94 18.99 22.13 -26.50
CA THR A 94 20.37 21.61 -26.57
C THR A 94 20.43 20.26 -27.28
N HIS A 95 19.42 19.41 -27.07
CA HIS A 95 19.33 18.06 -27.61
C HIS A 95 17.99 17.82 -28.32
N PRO A 96 17.82 18.30 -29.57
CA PRO A 96 16.53 18.21 -30.29
C PRO A 96 16.01 16.79 -30.56
N ARG A 97 16.83 15.77 -30.32
CA ARG A 97 16.46 14.34 -30.46
C ARG A 97 15.82 13.75 -29.21
N LEU A 98 15.85 14.46 -28.07
CA LEU A 98 15.31 14.00 -26.80
C LEU A 98 13.88 14.53 -26.60
N THR A 99 13.15 13.86 -25.73
CA THR A 99 11.85 14.30 -25.21
C THR A 99 11.95 14.43 -23.71
N ALA A 100 11.67 15.63 -23.20
CA ALA A 100 11.55 15.89 -21.77
C ALA A 100 10.16 15.46 -21.28
N VAL A 101 10.09 14.90 -20.07
CA VAL A 101 8.84 14.69 -19.34
C VAL A 101 8.94 15.30 -17.94
N THR A 102 7.96 16.12 -17.55
CA THR A 102 7.87 16.69 -16.20
C THR A 102 7.16 15.72 -15.25
N ALA A 103 7.29 15.94 -13.94
CA ALA A 103 6.55 15.16 -12.93
C ALA A 103 5.01 15.37 -13.02
N GLU A 104 4.57 16.50 -13.59
CA GLU A 104 3.15 16.80 -13.81
C GLU A 104 2.60 16.12 -15.08
N GLY A 105 3.46 15.46 -15.87
CA GLY A 105 3.07 14.71 -17.06
C GLY A 105 3.16 15.51 -18.36
N ASP A 106 3.74 16.71 -18.35
CA ASP A 106 4.01 17.45 -19.57
C ASP A 106 5.16 16.81 -20.35
N LEU A 107 4.95 16.58 -21.63
CA LEU A 107 5.90 16.09 -22.59
C LEU A 107 6.31 17.22 -23.53
N LEU A 108 7.61 17.43 -23.67
CA LEU A 108 8.17 18.41 -24.61
C LEU A 108 9.26 17.76 -25.46
N GLY A 109 9.08 17.79 -26.78
CA GLY A 109 10.09 17.43 -27.77
C GLY A 109 10.21 18.53 -28.83
N ALA A 110 11.22 18.45 -29.70
CA ALA A 110 11.54 19.52 -30.65
C ALA A 110 10.41 19.87 -31.64
N HIS A 111 9.48 18.94 -31.88
CA HIS A 111 8.41 19.09 -32.88
C HIS A 111 7.03 18.73 -32.35
N PHE A 112 6.93 18.30 -31.09
CA PHE A 112 5.68 17.86 -30.49
C PHE A 112 5.71 18.14 -28.99
N ALA A 113 4.60 18.64 -28.46
CA ALA A 113 4.40 18.86 -27.04
C ALA A 113 3.01 18.38 -26.64
N HIS A 114 2.87 17.85 -25.43
CA HIS A 114 1.61 17.40 -24.85
C HIS A 114 1.62 17.69 -23.37
N GLY A 115 0.64 18.42 -22.87
CA GLY A 115 0.62 18.87 -21.48
C GLY A 115 -0.60 19.73 -21.17
N GLY A 116 -0.71 20.17 -19.93
CA GLY A 116 -1.83 20.97 -19.45
C GLY A 116 -2.42 20.45 -18.13
N SER A 117 -3.49 21.09 -17.67
CA SER A 117 -4.14 20.74 -16.41
C SER A 117 -4.62 19.29 -16.38
N ALA A 118 -4.41 18.62 -15.25
CA ALA A 118 -4.79 17.23 -15.02
C ALA A 118 -6.23 16.97 -15.49
N GLY A 119 -6.38 16.11 -16.49
CA GLY A 119 -7.67 15.57 -16.89
C GLY A 119 -8.25 14.66 -15.80
N ALA A 120 -9.39 14.02 -16.08
CA ALA A 120 -9.91 12.99 -15.18
C ALA A 120 -8.83 11.90 -14.92
N PRO A 121 -8.78 11.32 -13.70
CA PRO A 121 -7.74 10.37 -13.32
C PRO A 121 -7.56 9.25 -14.34
N SER A 122 -6.32 8.85 -14.60
CA SER A 122 -6.07 7.73 -15.51
C SER A 122 -6.56 6.41 -14.89
N LEU A 123 -6.88 5.39 -15.72
CA LEU A 123 -7.30 4.08 -15.21
C LEU A 123 -6.25 3.46 -14.27
N LEU A 124 -4.97 3.70 -14.54
CA LEU A 124 -3.87 3.23 -13.69
C LEU A 124 -3.87 3.92 -12.32
N GLU A 125 -4.15 5.23 -12.26
CA GLU A 125 -4.28 5.96 -10.99
C GLU A 125 -5.48 5.48 -10.17
N VAL A 126 -6.61 5.21 -10.84
CA VAL A 126 -7.79 4.64 -10.18
C VAL A 126 -7.48 3.23 -9.66
N GLN A 127 -6.81 2.39 -10.46
CA GLN A 127 -6.45 1.04 -10.04
C GLN A 127 -5.46 1.05 -8.87
N ALA A 128 -4.45 1.91 -8.91
CA ALA A 128 -3.50 2.08 -7.80
C ALA A 128 -4.21 2.51 -6.51
N SER A 129 -5.19 3.42 -6.61
CA SER A 129 -5.99 3.87 -5.47
C SER A 129 -6.85 2.74 -4.89
N VAL A 130 -7.40 1.87 -5.74
CA VAL A 130 -8.16 0.69 -5.32
C VAL A 130 -7.26 -0.33 -4.65
N ASP A 131 -6.09 -0.60 -5.22
CA ASP A 131 -5.11 -1.55 -4.67
C ASP A 131 -4.58 -1.07 -3.30
N GLU A 132 -4.32 0.23 -3.14
CA GLU A 132 -3.93 0.83 -1.87
C GLU A 132 -5.04 0.72 -0.82
N ALA A 133 -6.29 1.03 -1.19
CA ALA A 133 -7.42 0.92 -0.28
C ALA A 133 -7.68 -0.54 0.14
N ALA A 134 -7.53 -1.50 -0.78
CA ALA A 134 -7.64 -2.92 -0.47
C ALA A 134 -6.56 -3.38 0.51
N ALA A 135 -5.30 -2.98 0.29
CA ALA A 135 -4.20 -3.29 1.19
C ALA A 135 -4.40 -2.69 2.60
N GLU A 136 -4.95 -1.48 2.70
CA GLU A 136 -5.25 -0.85 3.98
C GLU A 136 -6.41 -1.52 4.71
N LEU A 137 -7.46 -1.94 3.98
CA LEU A 137 -8.56 -2.74 4.54
C LEU A 137 -8.05 -4.05 5.14
N ASP A 138 -7.17 -4.77 4.46
CA ASP A 138 -6.60 -6.03 4.96
C ASP A 138 -5.81 -5.82 6.25
N ARG A 139 -4.99 -4.75 6.32
CA ARG A 139 -4.26 -4.39 7.56
C ARG A 139 -5.20 -4.08 8.71
N LEU A 140 -6.24 -3.29 8.45
CA LEU A 140 -7.23 -2.92 9.46
C LEU A 140 -8.04 -4.12 9.94
N ALA A 141 -8.36 -5.07 9.06
CA ALA A 141 -9.04 -6.30 9.44
C ALA A 141 -8.24 -7.11 10.46
N VAL A 142 -6.94 -7.33 10.21
CA VAL A 142 -6.03 -7.99 11.16
C VAL A 142 -6.02 -7.25 12.50
N ARG A 143 -5.92 -5.91 12.47
CA ARG A 143 -5.89 -5.12 13.70
C ARG A 143 -7.18 -5.21 14.51
N CYS A 144 -8.33 -5.25 13.83
CA CYS A 144 -9.63 -5.44 14.47
C CYS A 144 -9.72 -6.80 15.16
N GLU A 145 -9.24 -7.87 14.53
CA GLU A 145 -9.21 -9.21 15.13
C GLU A 145 -8.34 -9.25 16.38
N GLU A 146 -7.13 -8.68 16.33
CA GLU A 146 -6.23 -8.59 17.49
C GLU A 146 -6.87 -7.83 18.66
N LEU A 147 -7.52 -6.70 18.37
CA LEU A 147 -8.18 -5.88 19.39
C LEU A 147 -9.41 -6.58 19.98
N ALA A 148 -10.19 -7.28 19.16
CA ALA A 148 -11.34 -8.05 19.61
C ALA A 148 -10.91 -9.18 20.56
N GLU A 149 -9.82 -9.88 20.24
CA GLU A 149 -9.28 -10.93 21.08
C GLU A 149 -8.72 -10.37 22.40
N ALA A 150 -7.98 -9.26 22.34
CA ALA A 150 -7.49 -8.57 23.52
C ALA A 150 -8.64 -8.09 24.43
N GLN A 151 -9.71 -7.54 23.85
CA GLN A 151 -10.92 -7.15 24.57
C GLN A 151 -11.59 -8.35 25.24
N ARG A 152 -11.71 -9.48 24.53
CA ARG A 152 -12.29 -10.72 25.05
C ARG A 152 -11.50 -11.23 26.26
N LEU A 153 -10.18 -11.29 26.16
CA LEU A 153 -9.31 -11.73 27.25
C LEU A 153 -9.37 -10.78 28.46
N ALA A 154 -9.36 -9.46 28.22
CA ALA A 154 -9.52 -8.48 29.28
C ALA A 154 -10.89 -8.61 29.97
N GLY A 155 -11.94 -8.90 29.21
CA GLY A 155 -13.28 -9.17 29.74
C GLY A 155 -13.32 -10.41 30.64
N GLN A 156 -12.65 -11.50 30.22
CA GLN A 156 -12.53 -12.72 31.03
C GLN A 156 -11.82 -12.46 32.35
N ARG A 157 -10.65 -11.80 32.30
CA ARG A 157 -9.88 -11.43 33.51
C ARG A 157 -10.68 -10.55 34.45
N ARG A 158 -11.46 -9.60 33.92
CA ARG A 158 -12.34 -8.75 34.74
C ARG A 158 -13.40 -9.57 35.48
N THR A 159 -14.03 -10.53 34.80
CA THR A 159 -15.03 -11.42 35.40
C THR A 159 -14.42 -12.31 36.48
N GLU A 160 -13.24 -12.89 36.24
CA GLU A 160 -12.51 -13.70 37.22
C GLU A 160 -12.15 -12.89 38.47
N CYS A 161 -11.58 -11.68 38.29
CA CYS A 161 -11.27 -10.79 39.40
C CYS A 161 -12.52 -10.38 40.19
N ALA A 162 -13.64 -10.09 39.51
CA ALA A 162 -14.90 -9.76 40.17
C ALA A 162 -15.43 -10.92 41.02
N ALA A 163 -15.35 -12.16 40.50
CA ALA A 163 -15.74 -13.34 41.26
C ALA A 163 -14.86 -13.54 42.52
N LEU A 164 -13.55 -13.36 42.39
CA LEU A 164 -12.62 -13.43 43.53
C LEU A 164 -12.92 -12.36 44.60
N VAL A 165 -13.27 -11.14 44.18
CA VAL A 165 -13.64 -10.06 45.11
C VAL A 165 -14.89 -10.42 45.90
N GLU A 166 -15.92 -10.98 45.25
CA GLU A 166 -17.14 -11.42 45.94
C GLU A 166 -16.86 -12.57 46.92
N GLU A 167 -16.10 -13.59 46.50
CA GLU A 167 -15.70 -14.73 47.35
C GLU A 167 -14.95 -14.26 48.60
N LEU A 168 -13.96 -13.37 48.43
CA LEU A 168 -13.20 -12.81 49.54
C LEU A 168 -14.09 -11.92 50.44
N GLY A 169 -15.03 -11.19 49.86
CA GLY A 169 -16.03 -10.41 50.58
C GLY A 169 -16.92 -11.27 51.46
N GLU A 170 -17.39 -12.42 50.96
CA GLU A 170 -18.16 -13.39 51.75
C GLU A 170 -17.34 -13.99 52.89
N ARG A 171 -16.10 -14.41 52.63
CA ARG A 171 -15.19 -14.94 53.66
C ARG A 171 -14.92 -13.91 54.77
N ARG A 172 -14.66 -12.66 54.39
CA ARG A 172 -14.47 -11.56 55.37
C ARG A 172 -15.71 -11.36 56.23
N ARG A 173 -16.90 -11.31 55.62
CA ARG A 173 -18.18 -11.17 56.34
C ARG A 173 -18.42 -12.34 57.30
N ALA A 174 -18.04 -13.56 56.94
CA ALA A 174 -18.13 -14.72 57.83
C ALA A 174 -17.18 -14.59 59.04
N ALA A 175 -15.92 -14.25 58.81
CA ALA A 175 -14.93 -14.03 59.86
C ALA A 175 -15.32 -12.89 60.81
N ASP A 176 -15.88 -11.79 60.28
CA ASP A 176 -16.35 -10.66 61.09
C ASP A 176 -17.53 -11.04 62.01
N ARG A 177 -18.44 -11.91 61.53
CA ARG A 177 -19.54 -12.47 62.34
C ARG A 177 -19.01 -13.37 63.46
N GLU A 178 -18.06 -14.25 63.15
CA GLU A 178 -17.42 -15.12 64.15
C GLU A 178 -16.70 -14.30 65.22
N LYS A 179 -15.89 -13.32 64.81
CA LYS A 179 -15.20 -12.40 65.73
C LYS A 179 -16.18 -11.64 66.62
N SER A 180 -17.28 -11.16 66.06
CA SER A 180 -18.33 -10.47 66.82
C SER A 180 -19.02 -11.40 67.83
N ALA A 181 -19.27 -12.65 67.46
CA ALA A 181 -19.86 -13.65 68.37
C ALA A 181 -18.92 -13.97 69.54
N VAL A 182 -17.62 -14.17 69.27
CA VAL A 182 -16.60 -14.38 70.31
C VAL A 182 -16.51 -13.17 71.25
N ALA A 183 -16.46 -11.96 70.71
CA ALA A 183 -16.43 -10.73 71.51
C ALA A 183 -17.67 -10.61 72.42
N GLN A 184 -18.86 -10.93 71.91
CA GLN A 184 -20.09 -10.96 72.71
C GLN A 184 -20.05 -12.02 73.82
N GLN A 185 -19.52 -13.22 73.54
CA GLN A 185 -19.40 -14.28 74.53
C GLN A 185 -18.42 -13.91 75.65
N LEU A 186 -17.28 -13.33 75.31
CA LEU A 186 -16.32 -12.78 76.27
C LEU A 186 -16.96 -11.68 77.12
N GLY A 187 -17.71 -10.77 76.49
CA GLY A 187 -18.47 -9.72 77.19
C GLY A 187 -19.48 -10.28 78.19
N ARG A 188 -20.23 -11.33 77.83
CA ARG A 188 -21.17 -12.02 78.72
C ARG A 188 -20.45 -12.68 79.91
N LEU A 189 -19.38 -13.45 79.67
CA LEU A 189 -18.61 -14.12 80.72
C LEU A 189 -17.98 -13.11 81.70
N ALA A 190 -17.41 -12.01 81.20
CA ALA A 190 -16.87 -10.94 82.02
C ALA A 190 -17.96 -10.21 82.83
N GLY A 191 -19.18 -10.09 82.28
CA GLY A 191 -20.35 -9.60 83.00
C GLY A 191 -20.75 -10.52 84.16
N GLN A 192 -20.84 -11.83 83.90
CA GLN A 192 -21.15 -12.85 84.90
C GLN A 192 -20.12 -12.89 86.04
N ALA A 193 -18.82 -12.85 85.71
CA ALA A 193 -17.76 -12.85 86.71
C ALA A 193 -17.81 -11.63 87.66
N ARG A 194 -18.14 -10.44 87.13
CA ARG A 194 -18.29 -9.23 87.94
C ARG A 194 -19.53 -9.29 88.85
N GLY A 195 -20.64 -9.85 88.35
CA GLY A 195 -21.87 -10.01 89.14
C GLY A 195 -21.74 -11.02 90.28
N ALA A 196 -20.85 -12.01 90.17
CA ALA A 196 -20.60 -12.99 91.23
C ALA A 196 -19.61 -12.52 92.31
N ALA A 197 -18.84 -11.46 92.03
CA ALA A 197 -17.85 -10.88 92.94
C ALA A 197 -18.36 -9.65 93.71
N GLY A 198 -19.58 -9.18 93.40
CA GLY A 198 -20.24 -8.04 94.03
C GLY A 198 -21.37 -8.45 94.96
#